data_AF-A0A1M7YTZ0-F1
#
_entry.id   AF-A0A1M7YTZ0-F1
#
_cell.length_a   1.000
_cell.length_b   1.000
_cell.length_c   1.000
_cell.angle_alpha   90.00
_cell.angle_beta   90.00
_cell.angle_gamma   90.00
#
_symmetry.space_group_name_H-M   'P 1'
#
loop_
_entity.id
_entity.type
_entity.pdbx_description
1 polymer ?
#
loop_
_entity_poly.entity_id
_entity_poly.type
_entity_poly.pdbx_seq_one_letter_code
_entity_poly.pdbx_strand_id
1 'polypeptide(L)'
;MMALKLLSSGRTPVSFTATVLGLCVASAVYAGDVPGNTVSEIIGVNADLCLGIKGSSTSDGALLQSQKCSGSSFQQWKVVKDSSGYAEIINQGSGQCLDVPGGSSEEGKNLQQWSCSGADNQKWNISDQGNSQYAIISKSSGLAVDVSGASKANGARIIQWKWSGKANQKWTFPSAGATGTSDGVIGFGAGTTGGAGGQVVTVSTPDELKNALCGSSNGNGCTDTTKRIIKVDGLIDFRTTEGKTTAAGCTYSDNNCSYQGKQERILDWSYYCDGRQKYNITYDTAGKNGLLVGSNKTVIGVGAYSGIKGKGLRLTGGVSNIIIRNLSITDINDGIIWAGDAITLDNTKQVWIDHNYFARIGRQMIVSGYGTASKVTISNNYFDGTTDYGHYCNQKHYWVMLLLGDNQSITLASNQFHNTSGRSPKVGKPGDGNNGGVVHMVNNYYDSNFHYGLTTSPYVYTVMEGNYYDSGDHFYPVSDGSVNTLFAPLDSTINTANSACSSVLGRECQPNYDANSPKDFTVKTSVLSQIKQNSNWLNAIRSVKPLDYSKVSSQSFGPKNNISF
;
A
#
# COMPACT_ATOMS: atom_id res chain seq x y z
N MET A 1 65.32 34.74 9.23
CA MET A 1 66.55 34.45 10.00
C MET A 1 66.25 33.21 10.83
N MET A 2 66.94 32.08 10.81
CA MET A 2 68.28 31.72 10.32
C MET A 2 68.28 30.18 10.15
N ALA A 3 69.01 29.68 9.15
CA ALA A 3 69.07 28.28 8.74
C ALA A 3 70.29 27.55 9.30
N LEU A 4 70.25 26.20 9.38
CA LEU A 4 71.29 25.21 8.99
C LEU A 4 70.86 23.83 9.56
N LYS A 5 70.62 22.72 8.85
CA LYS A 5 71.24 21.96 7.73
C LYS A 5 72.50 21.13 8.11
N LEU A 6 72.26 19.80 8.18
CA LEU A 6 73.08 18.62 7.79
C LEU A 6 74.29 18.14 8.60
N LEU A 7 74.32 16.83 8.90
CA LEU A 7 75.28 15.78 8.43
C LEU A 7 74.75 14.40 8.89
N SER A 8 74.21 13.55 7.98
CA SER A 8 74.78 12.28 7.46
C SER A 8 75.49 11.40 8.51
N SER A 9 75.18 10.10 8.69
CA SER A 9 75.23 9.02 7.70
C SER A 9 74.79 7.67 8.30
N GLY A 10 74.25 6.77 7.47
CA GLY A 10 74.41 5.32 7.63
C GLY A 10 73.45 4.56 8.57
N ARG A 11 72.17 4.45 8.22
CA ARG A 11 71.29 3.38 8.72
C ARG A 11 71.44 2.14 7.83
N THR A 12 71.86 1.02 8.40
CA THR A 12 71.42 -0.31 7.98
C THR A 12 70.32 -0.76 8.95
N PRO A 13 69.13 -1.13 8.45
CA PRO A 13 68.31 -2.07 9.18
C PRO A 13 68.03 -3.32 8.33
N VAL A 14 68.23 -4.43 9.01
CA VAL A 14 67.83 -5.80 8.68
C VAL A 14 66.42 -5.83 8.07
N SER A 15 66.30 -6.48 6.92
CA SER A 15 65.01 -6.80 6.30
C SER A 15 64.31 -7.89 7.12
N PHE A 16 63.30 -7.50 7.90
CA PHE A 16 62.29 -8.43 8.37
C PHE A 16 61.18 -8.50 7.32
N THR A 17 61.10 -9.60 6.59
CA THR A 17 59.89 -9.96 5.84
C THR A 17 58.78 -10.27 6.84
N ALA A 18 57.97 -9.27 7.18
CA ALA A 18 56.70 -9.49 7.86
C ALA A 18 55.72 -10.07 6.83
N THR A 19 55.50 -11.38 6.88
CA THR A 19 54.33 -12.00 6.26
C THR A 19 53.11 -11.43 6.98
N VAL A 20 52.43 -10.48 6.36
CA VAL A 20 51.13 -10.00 6.82
C VAL A 20 50.15 -11.14 6.62
N LEU A 21 49.95 -11.94 7.67
CA LEU A 21 48.73 -12.73 7.81
C LEU A 21 47.58 -11.71 7.77
N GLY A 22 46.79 -11.75 6.69
CA GLY A 22 45.55 -10.99 6.61
C GLY A 22 44.64 -11.40 7.75
N LEU A 23 44.61 -10.60 8.82
CA LEU A 23 43.49 -10.63 9.74
C LEU A 23 42.26 -10.22 8.94
N CYS A 24 41.40 -11.19 8.64
CA CYS A 24 39.98 -10.91 8.44
C CYS A 24 39.49 -10.23 9.72
N VAL A 25 39.50 -8.91 9.73
CA VAL A 25 38.61 -8.16 10.61
C VAL A 25 37.22 -8.53 10.12
N ALA A 26 36.56 -9.43 10.85
CA ALA A 26 35.13 -9.61 10.68
C ALA A 26 34.52 -8.22 10.90
N SER A 27 34.07 -7.60 9.81
CA SER A 27 33.28 -6.39 9.88
C SER A 27 32.16 -6.68 10.86
N ALA A 28 32.13 -5.93 11.97
CA ALA A 28 31.00 -5.97 12.88
C ALA A 28 29.77 -5.62 12.04
N VAL A 29 28.95 -6.63 11.77
CA VAL A 29 27.64 -6.44 11.16
C VAL A 29 26.90 -5.54 12.14
N TYR A 30 26.61 -4.31 11.73
CA TYR A 30 25.73 -3.44 12.49
C TYR A 30 24.44 -4.21 12.75
N ALA A 31 24.13 -4.44 14.02
CA ALA A 31 22.84 -4.99 14.43
C ALA A 31 21.75 -4.10 13.83
N GLY A 32 20.84 -4.67 13.05
CA GLY A 32 19.65 -3.94 12.64
C GLY A 32 18.90 -3.52 13.89
N ASP A 33 18.90 -2.22 14.21
CA ASP A 33 18.15 -1.71 15.34
C ASP A 33 16.66 -2.03 15.15
N VAL A 34 16.13 -2.93 15.98
CA VAL A 34 14.70 -2.88 16.33
C VAL A 34 14.46 -1.45 16.80
N PRO A 35 13.55 -0.68 16.20
CA PRO A 35 13.35 0.69 16.60
C PRO A 35 12.82 0.69 18.04
N GLY A 36 13.68 1.04 19.00
CA GLY A 36 13.32 1.15 20.40
C GLY A 36 12.15 2.11 20.57
N ASN A 37 11.25 1.84 21.53
CA ASN A 37 10.02 2.60 21.77
C ASN A 37 8.97 2.52 20.66
N THR A 38 9.04 1.56 19.74
CA THR A 38 7.94 1.30 18.80
C THR A 38 6.89 0.38 19.40
N VAL A 39 5.62 0.69 19.10
CA VAL A 39 4.46 -0.15 19.35
C VAL A 39 4.11 -0.87 18.06
N SER A 40 4.13 -2.19 18.07
CA SER A 40 3.76 -2.99 16.90
C SER A 40 3.29 -4.40 17.28
N GLU A 41 2.71 -5.10 16.32
CA GLU A 41 2.50 -6.54 16.45
C GLU A 41 3.84 -7.28 16.42
N ILE A 42 3.92 -8.43 17.10
CA ILE A 42 5.07 -9.32 16.98
C ILE A 42 4.60 -10.55 16.22
N ILE A 43 5.10 -10.78 15.01
CA ILE A 43 4.53 -11.77 14.08
C ILE A 43 5.46 -12.96 13.95
N GLY A 44 4.92 -14.17 14.12
CA GLY A 44 5.66 -15.42 13.99
C GLY A 44 5.92 -15.75 12.52
N VAL A 45 7.19 -15.97 12.18
CA VAL A 45 7.64 -16.29 10.80
C VAL A 45 7.11 -17.65 10.31
N ASN A 46 6.67 -18.55 11.19
CA ASN A 46 6.20 -19.88 10.78
C ASN A 46 4.81 -19.91 10.14
N ALA A 47 3.94 -18.94 10.49
CA ALA A 47 2.50 -19.02 10.22
C ALA A 47 1.86 -17.64 10.03
N ASP A 48 2.63 -16.54 10.08
CA ASP A 48 2.14 -15.17 10.00
C ASP A 48 1.03 -14.86 11.03
N LEU A 49 1.15 -15.46 12.21
CA LEU A 49 0.27 -15.24 13.35
C LEU A 49 0.95 -14.34 14.38
N CYS A 50 0.18 -13.46 14.99
CA CYS A 50 0.63 -12.51 15.98
C CYS A 50 0.70 -13.10 17.38
N LEU A 51 1.72 -12.67 18.11
CA LEU A 51 1.84 -12.86 19.54
C LEU A 51 0.73 -12.06 20.25
N GLY A 52 -0.12 -12.73 21.01
CA GLY A 52 -1.22 -12.04 21.71
C GLY A 52 -1.63 -12.71 23.01
N ILE A 53 -2.30 -11.95 23.85
CA ILE A 53 -2.86 -12.45 25.11
C ILE A 53 -4.13 -13.27 24.84
N LYS A 54 -4.23 -14.45 25.45
CA LYS A 54 -5.41 -15.31 25.33
C LYS A 54 -6.64 -14.59 25.89
N GLY A 55 -7.68 -14.50 25.06
CA GLY A 55 -8.96 -13.87 25.42
C GLY A 55 -8.86 -12.38 25.74
N SER A 56 -7.81 -11.69 25.29
CA SER A 56 -7.58 -10.25 25.55
C SER A 56 -7.56 -9.89 27.04
N SER A 57 -7.25 -10.86 27.90
CA SER A 57 -7.23 -10.66 29.35
C SER A 57 -6.20 -9.61 29.75
N THR A 58 -6.51 -8.82 30.78
CA THR A 58 -5.60 -7.84 31.39
C THR A 58 -5.07 -8.30 32.75
N SER A 59 -5.39 -9.53 33.17
CA SER A 59 -4.96 -10.09 34.45
C SER A 59 -3.52 -10.60 34.41
N ASP A 60 -2.84 -10.50 35.55
CA ASP A 60 -1.59 -11.22 35.81
C ASP A 60 -1.76 -12.72 35.57
N GLY A 61 -0.77 -13.33 34.94
CA GLY A 61 -0.76 -14.76 34.62
C GLY A 61 -1.59 -15.13 33.39
N ALA A 62 -2.18 -14.17 32.69
CA ALA A 62 -2.85 -14.46 31.43
C ALA A 62 -1.84 -14.98 30.40
N LEU A 63 -2.18 -16.13 29.82
CA LEU A 63 -1.29 -16.88 28.93
C LEU A 63 -1.19 -16.24 27.55
N LEU A 64 -0.01 -16.34 26.94
CA LEU A 64 0.19 -15.99 25.54
C LEU A 64 -0.22 -17.14 24.61
N GLN A 65 -0.69 -16.75 23.42
CA GLN A 65 -0.99 -17.65 22.31
C GLN A 65 -0.69 -16.95 20.98
N SER A 66 -0.38 -17.71 19.92
CA SER A 66 -0.35 -17.20 18.56
C SER A 66 -1.79 -17.04 18.05
N GLN A 67 -2.08 -15.93 17.38
CA GLN A 67 -3.44 -15.63 16.92
C GLN A 67 -3.40 -14.95 15.56
N LYS A 68 -4.51 -15.00 14.81
CA LYS A 68 -4.67 -14.14 13.65
C LYS A 68 -4.45 -12.69 14.09
N CYS A 69 -3.54 -12.00 13.39
CA CYS A 69 -3.28 -10.60 13.63
C CYS A 69 -4.56 -9.79 13.36
N SER A 70 -4.89 -8.89 14.27
CA SER A 70 -6.11 -8.09 14.24
C SER A 70 -5.85 -6.63 14.54
N GLY A 71 -4.58 -6.22 14.73
CA GLY A 71 -4.22 -4.87 15.14
C GLY A 71 -4.73 -4.48 16.55
N SER A 72 -5.39 -5.40 17.27
CA SER A 72 -5.99 -5.13 18.57
C SER A 72 -4.92 -4.89 19.63
N SER A 73 -5.22 -4.05 20.63
CA SER A 73 -4.24 -3.63 21.65
C SER A 73 -3.59 -4.80 22.40
N PHE A 74 -4.29 -5.92 22.61
CA PHE A 74 -3.74 -7.13 23.24
C PHE A 74 -2.74 -7.92 22.36
N GLN A 75 -2.55 -7.52 21.10
CA GLN A 75 -1.53 -8.03 20.17
C GLN A 75 -0.47 -6.98 19.84
N GLN A 76 -0.62 -5.74 20.34
CA GLN A 76 0.35 -4.67 20.17
C GLN A 76 1.34 -4.68 21.34
N TRP A 77 2.62 -4.61 21.04
CA TRP A 77 3.70 -4.70 22.01
C TRP A 77 4.66 -3.53 21.83
N LYS A 78 5.04 -2.90 22.94
CA LYS A 78 6.07 -1.87 23.00
C LYS A 78 7.38 -2.50 23.45
N VAL A 79 8.43 -2.34 22.66
CA VAL A 79 9.78 -2.79 23.04
C VAL A 79 10.55 -1.64 23.67
N VAL A 80 10.95 -1.80 24.93
CA VAL A 80 11.73 -0.81 25.69
C VAL A 80 13.07 -1.43 26.07
N LYS A 81 14.17 -0.93 25.49
CA LYS A 81 15.54 -1.40 25.80
C LYS A 81 16.11 -0.67 27.03
N ASP A 82 16.80 -1.40 27.90
CA ASP A 82 17.60 -0.86 28.99
C ASP A 82 19.03 -0.51 28.53
N SER A 83 19.80 0.13 29.41
CA SER A 83 21.19 0.53 29.12
C SER A 83 22.15 -0.64 28.92
N SER A 84 21.74 -1.86 29.30
CA SER A 84 22.51 -3.10 29.12
C SER A 84 22.15 -3.83 27.82
N GLY A 85 21.22 -3.28 27.02
CA GLY A 85 20.78 -3.82 25.74
C GLY A 85 19.68 -4.89 25.82
N TYR A 86 19.17 -5.20 27.02
CA TYR A 86 18.01 -6.09 27.18
C TYR A 86 16.71 -5.30 27.02
N ALA A 87 15.64 -5.97 26.59
CA ALA A 87 14.34 -5.35 26.37
C ALA A 87 13.26 -5.88 27.32
N GLU A 88 12.41 -4.98 27.81
CA GLU A 88 11.05 -5.31 28.23
C GLU A 88 10.12 -5.22 27.02
N ILE A 89 9.19 -6.18 26.90
CA ILE A 89 8.20 -6.26 25.82
C ILE A 89 6.82 -6.10 26.46
N ILE A 90 6.23 -4.91 26.29
CA ILE A 90 5.08 -4.43 27.07
C ILE A 90 3.81 -4.46 26.21
N ASN A 91 2.82 -5.24 26.63
CA ASN A 91 1.53 -5.32 25.94
C ASN A 91 0.76 -3.99 26.05
N GLN A 92 0.20 -3.49 24.94
CA GLN A 92 -0.56 -2.23 24.97
C GLN A 92 -1.97 -2.38 25.55
N GLY A 93 -2.55 -3.58 25.49
CA GLY A 93 -3.89 -3.84 26.03
C GLY A 93 -3.92 -3.84 27.55
N SER A 94 -2.87 -4.36 28.19
CA SER A 94 -2.80 -4.50 29.65
C SER A 94 -1.77 -3.58 30.32
N GLY A 95 -0.77 -3.08 29.58
CA GLY A 95 0.40 -2.41 30.15
C GLY A 95 1.38 -3.35 30.84
N GLN A 96 1.19 -4.67 30.71
CA GLN A 96 1.99 -5.71 31.37
C GLN A 96 3.09 -6.27 30.47
N CYS A 97 4.08 -6.91 31.07
CA CYS A 97 5.28 -7.39 30.39
C CYS A 97 5.14 -8.86 29.97
N LEU A 98 5.75 -9.22 28.83
CA LEU A 98 6.03 -10.60 28.46
C LEU A 98 6.91 -11.25 29.55
N ASP A 99 6.42 -12.35 30.11
CA ASP A 99 6.94 -12.92 31.36
C ASP A 99 7.14 -14.44 31.23
N VAL A 100 8.28 -14.91 31.72
CA VAL A 100 8.51 -16.33 32.00
C VAL A 100 7.94 -16.64 33.39
N PRO A 101 6.90 -17.51 33.51
CA PRO A 101 6.24 -17.74 34.80
C PRO A 101 7.21 -18.22 35.88
N GLY A 102 7.31 -17.44 36.95
CA GLY A 102 8.18 -17.73 38.10
C GLY A 102 9.67 -17.79 37.78
N GLY A 103 10.11 -17.25 36.63
CA GLY A 103 11.52 -17.34 36.18
C GLY A 103 11.99 -18.77 35.88
N SER A 104 11.06 -19.66 35.53
CA SER A 104 11.37 -21.06 35.23
C SER A 104 12.40 -21.22 34.09
N SER A 105 13.33 -22.16 34.23
CA SER A 105 14.24 -22.61 33.17
C SER A 105 13.73 -23.85 32.41
N GLU A 106 12.49 -24.28 32.65
CA GLU A 106 11.89 -25.45 32.02
C GLU A 106 11.50 -25.17 30.56
N GLU A 107 11.95 -26.02 29.64
CA GLU A 107 11.45 -26.07 28.27
C GLU A 107 9.96 -26.43 28.24
N GLY A 108 9.19 -25.84 27.32
CA GLY A 108 7.76 -26.12 27.16
C GLY A 108 6.85 -25.31 28.08
N LYS A 109 7.41 -24.50 28.99
CA LYS A 109 6.63 -23.60 29.84
C LYS A 109 5.89 -22.58 28.98
N ASN A 110 4.57 -22.46 29.17
CA ASN A 110 3.79 -21.44 28.48
C ASN A 110 4.13 -20.07 29.01
N LEU A 111 4.41 -19.11 28.14
CA LEU A 111 4.67 -17.73 28.54
C LEU A 111 3.36 -17.04 28.94
N GLN A 112 3.49 -16.03 29.79
CA GLN A 112 2.38 -15.25 30.32
C GLN A 112 2.66 -13.75 30.22
N GLN A 113 1.65 -12.93 30.50
CA GLN A 113 1.88 -11.55 30.89
C GLN A 113 1.88 -11.43 32.42
N TRP A 114 2.64 -10.48 32.92
CA TRP A 114 2.64 -10.11 34.32
C TRP A 114 3.00 -8.63 34.48
N SER A 115 2.53 -8.02 35.55
CA SER A 115 2.91 -6.66 35.95
C SER A 115 4.42 -6.43 35.83
N CYS A 116 4.82 -5.39 35.10
CA CYS A 116 6.22 -5.10 34.82
C CYS A 116 6.97 -4.76 36.11
N SER A 117 8.05 -5.48 36.39
CA SER A 117 8.84 -5.40 37.62
C SER A 117 10.33 -5.13 37.36
N GLY A 118 10.79 -5.18 36.11
CA GLY A 118 12.20 -5.10 35.75
C GLY A 118 13.02 -6.35 36.12
N ALA A 119 12.37 -7.44 36.56
CA ALA A 119 13.03 -8.70 36.88
C ALA A 119 13.58 -9.42 35.64
N ASP A 120 14.60 -10.27 35.82
CA ASP A 120 15.30 -10.92 34.70
C ASP A 120 14.41 -11.87 33.87
N ASN A 121 13.33 -12.39 34.45
CA ASN A 121 12.33 -13.22 33.75
C ASN A 121 11.38 -12.41 32.85
N GLN A 122 11.48 -11.08 32.85
CA GLN A 122 10.78 -10.14 31.97
C GLN A 122 11.72 -9.40 31.01
N LYS A 123 13.00 -9.77 31.01
CA LYS A 123 14.05 -9.19 30.17
C LYS A 123 14.40 -10.13 29.02
N TRP A 124 14.50 -9.57 27.82
CA TRP A 124 14.65 -10.33 26.59
C TRP A 124 15.83 -9.79 25.77
N ASN A 125 16.69 -10.69 25.32
CA ASN A 125 17.65 -10.41 24.25
C ASN A 125 16.95 -10.59 22.90
N ILE A 126 16.83 -9.51 22.14
CA ILE A 126 16.25 -9.54 20.78
C ILE A 126 17.41 -9.59 19.78
N SER A 127 17.70 -10.79 19.29
CA SER A 127 18.86 -11.06 18.44
C SER A 127 18.46 -11.10 16.97
N ASP A 128 19.06 -10.23 16.15
CA ASP A 128 18.86 -10.20 14.68
C ASP A 128 19.36 -11.50 14.03
N GLN A 129 18.51 -12.09 13.19
CA GLN A 129 18.76 -13.33 12.45
C GLN A 129 18.88 -13.08 10.92
N GLY A 130 18.93 -11.81 10.50
CA GLY A 130 18.87 -11.39 9.10
C GLY A 130 17.43 -11.35 8.56
N ASN A 131 17.25 -10.73 7.39
CA ASN A 131 15.95 -10.59 6.72
C ASN A 131 14.84 -9.95 7.59
N SER A 132 15.20 -9.07 8.53
CA SER A 132 14.28 -8.47 9.51
C SER A 132 13.57 -9.50 10.39
N GLN A 133 14.19 -10.65 10.62
CA GLN A 133 13.73 -11.70 11.52
C GLN A 133 14.59 -11.70 12.78
N TYR A 134 13.96 -11.94 13.91
CA TYR A 134 14.59 -11.82 15.23
C TYR A 134 14.28 -13.06 16.08
N ALA A 135 15.24 -13.46 16.90
CA ALA A 135 15.02 -14.37 18.00
C ALA A 135 14.74 -13.54 19.26
N ILE A 136 13.76 -13.95 20.07
CA ILE A 136 13.47 -13.33 21.36
C ILE A 136 13.88 -14.33 22.44
N ILE A 137 14.98 -14.05 23.14
CA ILE A 137 15.65 -14.99 24.06
C ILE A 137 15.55 -14.45 25.48
N SER A 138 15.05 -15.25 26.41
CA SER A 138 14.93 -14.85 27.81
C SER A 138 16.31 -14.62 28.43
N LYS A 139 16.47 -13.50 29.12
CA LYS A 139 17.66 -13.24 29.94
C LYS A 139 17.78 -14.26 31.09
N SER A 140 16.66 -14.64 31.70
CA SER A 140 16.65 -15.54 32.86
C SER A 140 17.01 -16.99 32.52
N SER A 141 16.48 -17.54 31.41
CA SER A 141 16.62 -18.97 31.08
C SER A 141 17.52 -19.26 29.87
N GLY A 142 17.81 -18.25 29.03
CA GLY A 142 18.49 -18.46 27.74
C GLY A 142 17.64 -19.18 26.69
N LEU A 143 16.35 -19.43 26.97
CA LEU A 143 15.42 -20.09 26.05
C LEU A 143 14.69 -19.05 25.17
N ALA A 144 14.31 -19.47 23.96
CA ALA A 144 13.65 -18.62 22.98
C ALA A 144 12.11 -18.69 23.09
N VAL A 145 11.45 -17.58 22.76
CA VAL A 145 10.00 -17.56 22.52
C VAL A 145 9.67 -18.43 21.29
N ASP A 146 8.83 -19.43 21.48
CA ASP A 146 8.57 -20.52 20.53
C ASP A 146 7.06 -20.79 20.38
N VAL A 147 6.61 -20.99 19.14
CA VAL A 147 5.28 -21.53 18.85
C VAL A 147 5.30 -23.05 19.01
N SER A 148 4.63 -23.54 20.06
CA SER A 148 4.67 -24.95 20.48
C SER A 148 4.37 -25.91 19.31
N GLY A 149 5.27 -26.86 19.10
CA GLY A 149 5.16 -27.87 18.04
C GLY A 149 5.21 -27.30 16.62
N ALA A 150 5.69 -26.06 16.44
CA ALA A 150 5.65 -25.31 15.18
C ALA A 150 4.24 -25.20 14.57
N SER A 151 3.20 -25.26 15.40
CA SER A 151 1.81 -25.23 14.97
C SER A 151 1.50 -23.97 14.15
N LYS A 152 0.73 -24.16 13.07
CA LYS A 152 0.17 -23.07 12.25
C LYS A 152 -1.29 -22.74 12.61
N ALA A 153 -1.83 -23.40 13.64
CA ALA A 153 -3.21 -23.20 14.07
C ALA A 153 -3.36 -21.89 14.86
N ASN A 154 -4.45 -21.18 14.63
CA ASN A 154 -4.85 -20.04 15.46
C ASN A 154 -5.12 -20.51 16.90
N GLY A 155 -4.53 -19.82 17.88
CA GLY A 155 -4.59 -20.18 19.30
C GLY A 155 -3.50 -21.13 19.77
N ALA A 156 -2.44 -21.37 18.98
CA ALA A 156 -1.34 -22.23 19.42
C ALA A 156 -0.61 -21.60 20.61
N ARG A 157 -0.09 -22.47 21.49
CA ARG A 157 0.64 -22.06 22.69
C ARG A 157 1.95 -21.37 22.35
N ILE A 158 2.26 -20.31 23.08
CA ILE A 158 3.57 -19.67 23.06
C ILE A 158 4.34 -20.12 24.30
N ILE A 159 5.44 -20.81 24.07
CA ILE A 159 6.26 -21.43 25.10
C ILE A 159 7.67 -20.85 25.06
N GLN A 160 8.48 -21.15 26.07
CA GLN A 160 9.94 -21.08 25.93
C GLN A 160 10.52 -22.43 25.50
N TRP A 161 11.46 -22.42 24.57
CA TRP A 161 12.14 -23.63 24.10
C TRP A 161 13.59 -23.35 23.71
N LYS A 162 14.42 -24.40 23.66
CA LYS A 162 15.80 -24.29 23.21
C LYS A 162 15.86 -23.71 21.79
N TRP A 163 16.67 -22.67 21.62
CA TRP A 163 16.89 -22.06 20.31
C TRP A 163 17.48 -23.08 19.31
N SER A 164 16.81 -23.23 18.17
CA SER A 164 17.21 -24.13 17.08
C SER A 164 17.26 -23.44 15.72
N GLY A 165 17.00 -22.13 15.64
CA GLY A 165 17.00 -21.38 14.38
C GLY A 165 15.83 -21.69 13.43
N LYS A 166 14.79 -22.38 13.91
CA LYS A 166 13.62 -22.76 13.11
C LYS A 166 12.61 -21.61 13.04
N ALA A 167 11.76 -21.63 12.01
CA ALA A 167 10.80 -20.57 11.73
C ALA A 167 9.83 -20.31 12.90
N ASN A 168 9.48 -21.32 13.70
CA ASN A 168 8.57 -21.19 14.85
C ASN A 168 9.19 -20.46 16.06
N GLN A 169 10.46 -20.08 15.98
CA GLN A 169 11.17 -19.30 16.99
C GLN A 169 11.61 -17.93 16.46
N LYS A 170 11.29 -17.64 15.19
CA LYS A 170 11.65 -16.38 14.52
C LYS A 170 10.44 -15.46 14.47
N TRP A 171 10.69 -14.20 14.76
CA TRP A 171 9.68 -13.17 14.90
C TRP A 171 10.03 -11.96 14.05
N THR A 172 9.03 -11.23 13.56
CA THR A 172 9.24 -9.91 12.94
C THR A 172 8.62 -8.82 13.81
N PHE A 173 9.29 -7.67 13.84
CA PHE A 173 8.84 -6.44 14.50
C PHE A 173 8.65 -5.39 13.41
N PRO A 174 7.47 -5.30 12.78
CA PRO A 174 7.20 -4.23 11.84
C PRO A 174 7.27 -2.90 12.61
N SER A 175 7.88 -1.87 12.04
CA SER A 175 8.03 -0.56 12.72
C SER A 175 6.66 0.02 13.04
N ALA A 176 6.50 0.77 14.14
CA ALA A 176 5.24 1.44 14.46
C ALA A 176 4.79 2.31 13.27
N GLY A 177 3.74 1.86 12.58
CA GLY A 177 3.33 2.36 11.25
C GLY A 177 3.20 1.27 10.18
N ALA A 178 3.72 0.08 10.44
CA ALA A 178 3.47 -1.16 9.72
C ALA A 178 2.73 -2.10 10.68
N THR A 179 1.40 -2.06 10.66
CA THR A 179 0.60 -3.19 11.12
C THR A 179 0.90 -4.36 10.19
N GLY A 180 1.21 -5.51 10.77
CA GLY A 180 1.81 -6.63 10.08
C GLY A 180 0.97 -7.91 10.22
N THR A 181 -0.34 -7.84 10.04
CA THR A 181 -0.79 -8.55 8.83
C THR A 181 -0.29 -7.76 7.64
N SER A 182 -0.03 -8.44 6.52
CA SER A 182 0.22 -7.85 5.20
C SER A 182 -0.94 -6.99 4.66
N ASP A 183 -1.62 -6.23 5.51
CA ASP A 183 -2.97 -5.71 5.34
C ASP A 183 -3.17 -4.37 6.08
N GLY A 184 -2.09 -3.61 6.34
CA GLY A 184 -2.14 -2.25 6.88
C GLY A 184 -2.02 -1.18 5.79
N VAL A 185 -2.63 -0.01 5.98
CA VAL A 185 -2.47 1.11 5.05
C VAL A 185 -1.03 1.65 5.09
N ILE A 186 -0.35 1.60 3.95
CA ILE A 186 1.02 2.09 3.76
C ILE A 186 1.04 3.46 3.09
N GLY A 187 2.20 4.13 3.05
CA GLY A 187 2.41 5.31 2.22
C GLY A 187 1.58 6.52 2.66
N PHE A 188 1.07 7.28 1.71
CA PHE A 188 0.40 8.56 1.98
C PHE A 188 -0.92 8.42 2.77
N GLY A 189 -1.63 7.32 2.59
CA GLY A 189 -2.83 6.98 3.36
C GLY A 189 -2.55 6.42 4.76
N ALA A 190 -1.29 6.26 5.17
CA ALA A 190 -0.95 5.71 6.48
C ALA A 190 -1.69 6.45 7.62
N GLY A 191 -2.23 5.67 8.56
CA GLY A 191 -3.07 6.17 9.66
C GLY A 191 -4.54 6.40 9.30
N THR A 192 -5.00 6.00 8.11
CA THR A 192 -6.44 5.90 7.82
C THR A 192 -7.06 4.79 8.66
N THR A 193 -8.13 5.11 9.39
CA THR A 193 -8.81 4.18 10.32
C THR A 193 -10.24 3.86 9.91
N GLY A 194 -10.80 4.62 8.96
CA GLY A 194 -12.15 4.41 8.46
C GLY A 194 -13.19 4.47 9.58
N GLY A 195 -14.00 3.42 9.66
CA GLY A 195 -15.05 3.23 10.66
C GLY A 195 -14.60 2.57 11.97
N ALA A 196 -13.30 2.37 12.20
CA ALA A 196 -12.80 1.70 13.40
C ALA A 196 -13.34 2.31 14.71
N GLY A 197 -13.77 1.45 15.62
CA GLY A 197 -14.45 1.84 16.86
C GLY A 197 -15.90 2.31 16.68
N GLY A 198 -16.45 2.23 15.47
CA GLY A 198 -17.83 2.54 15.13
C GLY A 198 -18.76 1.33 15.07
N GLN A 199 -19.99 1.56 14.62
CA GLN A 199 -20.98 0.51 14.44
C GLN A 199 -20.58 -0.42 13.29
N VAL A 200 -20.69 -1.73 13.50
CA VAL A 200 -20.60 -2.72 12.42
C VAL A 200 -22.00 -2.98 11.88
N VAL A 201 -22.21 -2.77 10.59
CA VAL A 201 -23.47 -3.05 9.89
C VAL A 201 -23.17 -3.99 8.71
N THR A 202 -24.08 -4.92 8.44
CA THR A 202 -24.03 -5.77 7.24
C THR A 202 -25.17 -5.36 6.33
N VAL A 203 -24.88 -5.18 5.05
CA VAL A 203 -25.82 -4.69 4.04
C VAL A 203 -25.82 -5.63 2.84
N SER A 204 -27.00 -5.88 2.29
CA SER A 204 -27.21 -6.79 1.16
C SER A 204 -28.14 -6.23 0.09
N THR A 205 -28.73 -5.05 0.34
CA THR A 205 -29.65 -4.39 -0.60
C THR A 205 -29.19 -2.97 -0.97
N PRO A 206 -29.65 -2.42 -2.11
CA PRO A 206 -29.33 -1.06 -2.52
C PRO A 206 -29.63 0.02 -1.47
N ASP A 207 -30.80 -0.05 -0.83
CA ASP A 207 -31.24 0.94 0.16
C ASP A 207 -30.45 0.84 1.46
N GLU A 208 -30.16 -0.37 1.96
CA GLU A 208 -29.31 -0.57 3.13
C GLU A 208 -27.92 0.01 2.91
N LEU A 209 -27.29 -0.27 1.76
CA LEU A 209 -25.97 0.25 1.44
C LEU A 209 -25.99 1.78 1.35
N LYS A 210 -26.94 2.36 0.59
CA LYS A 210 -27.08 3.81 0.44
C LYS A 210 -27.19 4.51 1.80
N ASN A 211 -28.07 4.00 2.68
CA ASN A 211 -28.30 4.58 4.00
C ASN A 211 -27.09 4.41 4.94
N ALA A 212 -26.41 3.27 4.88
CA ALA A 212 -25.23 3.02 5.71
C ALA A 212 -24.04 3.94 5.33
N LEU A 213 -23.85 4.16 4.03
CA LEU A 213 -22.80 5.02 3.49
C LEU A 213 -23.02 6.49 3.83
N CYS A 214 -24.28 6.95 3.75
CA CYS A 214 -24.64 8.34 3.96
C CYS A 214 -26.09 8.52 4.40
N GLY A 215 -26.32 8.70 5.72
CA GLY A 215 -27.66 8.99 6.25
C GLY A 215 -28.11 10.45 6.09
N SER A 216 -27.21 11.37 5.74
CA SER A 216 -27.51 12.80 5.59
C SER A 216 -26.58 13.46 4.58
N SER A 217 -27.10 14.38 3.77
CA SER A 217 -26.33 15.14 2.77
C SER A 217 -26.76 16.61 2.73
N ASN A 218 -25.84 17.49 2.36
CA ASN A 218 -26.16 18.80 1.82
C ASN A 218 -25.79 18.78 0.32
N GLY A 219 -26.30 19.67 -0.53
CA GLY A 219 -26.08 19.62 -1.99
C GLY A 219 -24.61 19.51 -2.46
N ASN A 220 -23.63 19.68 -1.56
CA ASN A 220 -22.20 19.57 -1.81
C ASN A 220 -21.60 18.18 -1.52
N GLY A 221 -22.29 17.30 -0.79
CA GLY A 221 -21.77 15.98 -0.43
C GLY A 221 -22.42 15.34 0.79
N CYS A 222 -21.84 14.24 1.26
CA CYS A 222 -22.32 13.56 2.46
C CYS A 222 -21.93 14.31 3.73
N THR A 223 -22.88 14.52 4.64
CA THR A 223 -22.64 15.12 5.96
C THR A 223 -22.61 14.10 7.10
N ASP A 224 -22.92 12.83 6.83
CA ASP A 224 -22.89 11.76 7.83
C ASP A 224 -21.45 11.42 8.25
N THR A 225 -21.10 11.78 9.48
CA THR A 225 -19.79 11.51 10.09
C THR A 225 -19.77 10.29 11.00
N THR A 226 -20.88 9.59 11.16
CA THR A 226 -21.03 8.44 12.06
C THR A 226 -20.04 7.35 11.67
N LYS A 227 -19.23 6.90 12.63
CA LYS A 227 -18.26 5.83 12.37
C LYS A 227 -19.00 4.53 12.05
N ARG A 228 -18.75 3.94 10.87
CA ARG A 228 -19.33 2.64 10.50
C ARG A 228 -18.35 1.74 9.76
N ILE A 229 -18.33 0.47 10.16
CA ILE A 229 -17.81 -0.64 9.36
C ILE A 229 -19.01 -1.25 8.64
N ILE A 230 -19.08 -1.05 7.34
CA ILE A 230 -20.16 -1.46 6.44
C ILE A 230 -19.69 -2.69 5.69
N LYS A 231 -20.18 -3.85 6.11
CA LYS A 231 -19.93 -5.14 5.47
C LYS A 231 -20.91 -5.33 4.33
N VAL A 232 -20.42 -5.34 3.10
CA VAL A 232 -21.21 -5.64 1.91
C VAL A 232 -21.24 -7.16 1.76
N ASP A 233 -22.41 -7.75 1.90
CA ASP A 233 -22.60 -9.20 1.79
C ASP A 233 -23.26 -9.54 0.44
N GLY A 234 -22.49 -10.16 -0.44
CA GLY A 234 -22.89 -10.45 -1.80
C GLY A 234 -22.76 -9.26 -2.75
N LEU A 235 -23.28 -9.44 -3.96
CA LEU A 235 -23.23 -8.43 -5.02
C LEU A 235 -24.52 -7.61 -5.02
N ILE A 236 -24.43 -6.35 -4.61
CA ILE A 236 -25.57 -5.42 -4.56
C ILE A 236 -25.74 -4.77 -5.94
N ASP A 237 -26.81 -5.11 -6.66
CA ASP A 237 -27.08 -4.64 -8.02
C ASP A 237 -28.00 -3.42 -8.03
N PHE A 238 -27.49 -2.29 -8.52
CA PHE A 238 -28.22 -1.03 -8.70
C PHE A 238 -28.77 -0.86 -10.10
N ARG A 239 -28.49 -1.76 -11.04
CA ARG A 239 -29.04 -1.63 -12.39
C ARG A 239 -30.56 -1.69 -12.33
N THR A 240 -31.20 -0.90 -13.16
CA THR A 240 -32.66 -0.73 -13.27
C THR A 240 -33.35 -0.07 -12.08
N THR A 241 -32.66 0.15 -10.94
CA THR A 241 -33.29 0.76 -9.75
C THR A 241 -33.67 2.22 -9.96
N GLU A 242 -33.01 2.89 -10.91
CA GLU A 242 -33.29 4.30 -11.29
C GLU A 242 -33.82 4.42 -12.73
N GLY A 243 -34.17 3.29 -13.36
CA GLY A 243 -34.65 3.25 -14.75
C GLY A 243 -33.54 3.44 -15.80
N LYS A 244 -33.94 3.92 -16.98
CA LYS A 244 -33.04 4.18 -18.11
C LYS A 244 -33.18 5.62 -18.56
N THR A 245 -32.06 6.23 -18.96
CA THR A 245 -32.02 7.57 -19.55
C THR A 245 -31.59 7.45 -21.00
N THR A 246 -32.25 8.21 -21.88
CA THR A 246 -31.81 8.41 -23.27
C THR A 246 -31.30 9.83 -23.41
N ALA A 247 -30.07 10.00 -23.92
CA ALA A 247 -29.47 11.29 -24.19
C ALA A 247 -28.77 11.29 -25.54
N ALA A 248 -28.55 12.46 -26.12
CA ALA A 248 -27.73 12.60 -27.31
C ALA A 248 -26.27 12.23 -27.00
N GLY A 249 -25.61 11.65 -27.99
CA GLY A 249 -24.20 11.32 -27.93
C GLY A 249 -23.66 10.95 -29.31
N CYS A 250 -22.44 10.45 -29.36
CA CYS A 250 -21.78 10.08 -30.61
C CYS A 250 -20.80 8.94 -30.36
N THR A 251 -20.26 8.38 -31.43
CA THR A 251 -19.16 7.41 -31.36
C THR A 251 -17.84 8.13 -31.03
N TYR A 252 -17.08 7.61 -30.07
CA TYR A 252 -15.90 8.26 -29.49
C TYR A 252 -14.70 7.33 -29.27
N SER A 253 -14.45 6.45 -30.22
CA SER A 253 -13.14 5.80 -30.34
C SER A 253 -12.17 6.69 -31.12
N ASP A 254 -10.87 6.34 -31.04
CA ASP A 254 -9.85 6.86 -31.94
C ASP A 254 -10.32 6.69 -33.38
N ASN A 255 -10.22 7.77 -34.15
CA ASN A 255 -10.78 7.82 -35.51
C ASN A 255 -10.08 6.85 -36.48
N ASN A 256 -8.96 6.24 -36.07
CA ASN A 256 -8.17 5.31 -36.87
C ASN A 256 -8.28 3.86 -36.38
N CYS A 257 -9.35 3.46 -35.68
CA CYS A 257 -9.54 2.09 -35.17
C CYS A 257 -8.99 1.00 -36.12
N SER A 258 -7.78 0.53 -35.83
CA SER A 258 -7.02 -0.42 -36.64
C SER A 258 -7.18 -1.86 -36.14
N TYR A 259 -7.90 -2.04 -35.03
CA TYR A 259 -8.13 -3.31 -34.36
C TYR A 259 -9.62 -3.71 -34.41
N GLN A 260 -9.87 -5.02 -34.27
CA GLN A 260 -11.22 -5.58 -34.22
C GLN A 260 -11.82 -5.43 -32.82
N GLY A 261 -12.94 -4.70 -32.70
CA GLY A 261 -13.66 -4.48 -31.45
C GLY A 261 -14.79 -3.48 -31.61
N LYS A 262 -15.62 -3.30 -30.57
CA LYS A 262 -16.69 -2.29 -30.61
C LYS A 262 -16.11 -0.92 -30.29
N GLN A 263 -16.66 0.09 -30.96
CA GLN A 263 -16.34 1.48 -30.68
C GLN A 263 -17.05 1.96 -29.40
N GLU A 264 -16.34 2.77 -28.63
CA GLU A 264 -16.91 3.48 -27.48
C GLU A 264 -17.91 4.52 -27.95
N ARG A 265 -18.85 4.83 -27.07
CA ARG A 265 -19.82 5.91 -27.25
C ARG A 265 -19.61 6.94 -26.16
N ILE A 266 -19.89 8.20 -26.44
CA ILE A 266 -19.80 9.30 -25.47
C ILE A 266 -21.11 10.05 -25.45
N LEU A 267 -21.57 10.41 -24.25
CA LEU A 267 -22.68 11.36 -24.13
C LEU A 267 -22.23 12.75 -24.62
N ASP A 268 -23.12 13.46 -25.31
CA ASP A 268 -22.85 14.77 -25.89
C ASP A 268 -22.66 15.81 -24.78
N TRP A 269 -21.41 15.99 -24.37
CA TRP A 269 -20.99 16.91 -23.32
C TRP A 269 -19.71 17.61 -23.73
N SER A 270 -19.65 18.93 -23.54
CA SER A 270 -18.55 19.77 -24.03
C SER A 270 -18.41 19.65 -25.56
N TYR A 271 -17.18 19.65 -26.08
CA TYR A 271 -16.87 19.63 -27.51
C TYR A 271 -16.65 18.23 -28.08
N TYR A 272 -16.85 17.16 -27.29
CA TYR A 272 -16.43 15.81 -27.67
C TYR A 272 -17.19 15.21 -28.86
N CYS A 273 -18.42 15.67 -29.13
CA CYS A 273 -19.21 15.28 -30.29
C CYS A 273 -19.23 16.31 -31.42
N ASP A 274 -18.43 17.38 -31.32
CA ASP A 274 -18.36 18.38 -32.39
C ASP A 274 -17.81 17.75 -33.66
N GLY A 275 -18.51 17.97 -34.78
CA GLY A 275 -18.17 17.37 -36.08
C GLY A 275 -18.45 15.86 -36.20
N ARG A 276 -19.02 15.20 -35.20
CA ARG A 276 -19.39 13.78 -35.23
C ARG A 276 -20.90 13.59 -35.42
N GLN A 277 -21.31 12.48 -36.04
CA GLN A 277 -22.72 12.14 -36.15
C GLN A 277 -23.32 11.86 -34.77
N LYS A 278 -24.31 12.67 -34.37
CA LYS A 278 -25.03 12.52 -33.11
C LYS A 278 -26.19 11.55 -33.25
N TYR A 279 -26.43 10.73 -32.22
CA TYR A 279 -27.55 9.80 -32.11
C TYR A 279 -27.94 9.59 -30.65
N ASN A 280 -29.11 8.98 -30.43
CA ASN A 280 -29.61 8.71 -29.08
C ASN A 280 -28.89 7.49 -28.47
N ILE A 281 -28.33 7.67 -27.28
CA ILE A 281 -27.73 6.61 -26.46
C ILE A 281 -28.63 6.40 -25.25
N THR A 282 -29.09 5.16 -25.06
CA THR A 282 -29.80 4.74 -23.85
C THR A 282 -28.83 4.03 -22.90
N TYR A 283 -28.84 4.43 -21.63
CA TYR A 283 -27.98 3.90 -20.57
C TYR A 283 -28.77 3.73 -19.26
N ASP A 284 -28.23 2.95 -18.32
CA ASP A 284 -28.81 2.77 -17.00
C ASP A 284 -28.59 4.02 -16.14
N THR A 285 -29.67 4.61 -15.65
CA THR A 285 -29.62 5.89 -14.93
C THR A 285 -28.80 5.78 -13.65
N ALA A 286 -28.81 4.62 -12.99
CA ALA A 286 -28.15 4.44 -11.70
C ALA A 286 -26.64 4.64 -11.78
N GLY A 287 -26.01 4.28 -12.91
CA GLY A 287 -24.58 4.40 -13.10
C GLY A 287 -24.06 5.83 -13.20
N LYS A 288 -24.92 6.79 -13.57
CA LYS A 288 -24.53 8.18 -13.85
C LYS A 288 -23.94 8.89 -12.63
N ASN A 289 -24.49 8.62 -11.44
CA ASN A 289 -24.11 9.28 -10.19
C ASN A 289 -23.77 8.23 -9.13
N GLY A 290 -22.53 8.21 -8.66
CA GLY A 290 -22.12 7.32 -7.56
C GLY A 290 -22.83 7.63 -6.23
N LEU A 291 -22.89 6.63 -5.35
CA LEU A 291 -23.39 6.75 -3.97
C LEU A 291 -22.50 7.69 -3.16
N LEU A 292 -23.09 8.65 -2.46
CA LEU A 292 -22.34 9.50 -1.54
C LEU A 292 -21.79 8.67 -0.37
N VAL A 293 -20.53 8.91 -0.01
CA VAL A 293 -19.88 8.26 1.15
C VAL A 293 -19.49 9.32 2.17
N GLY A 294 -19.95 9.15 3.40
CA GLY A 294 -19.63 10.03 4.53
C GLY A 294 -18.22 9.83 5.09
N SER A 295 -17.82 10.70 6.01
CA SER A 295 -16.53 10.53 6.72
C SER A 295 -16.57 9.35 7.69
N ASN A 296 -15.40 8.82 8.04
CA ASN A 296 -15.24 7.72 9.02
C ASN A 296 -15.98 6.43 8.64
N LYS A 297 -15.80 5.99 7.39
CA LYS A 297 -16.44 4.78 6.88
C LYS A 297 -15.38 3.75 6.51
N THR A 298 -15.62 2.50 6.89
CA THR A 298 -14.96 1.34 6.27
C THR A 298 -16.03 0.60 5.49
N VAL A 299 -15.93 0.56 4.17
CA VAL A 299 -16.80 -0.23 3.29
C VAL A 299 -16.01 -1.44 2.86
N ILE A 300 -16.45 -2.63 3.23
CA ILE A 300 -15.68 -3.86 3.03
C ILE A 300 -16.55 -4.99 2.49
N GLY A 301 -16.12 -5.65 1.42
CA GLY A 301 -16.79 -6.85 0.91
C GLY A 301 -16.56 -8.07 1.79
N VAL A 302 -17.61 -8.85 2.06
CA VAL A 302 -17.54 -10.14 2.75
C VAL A 302 -17.18 -11.22 1.74
N GLY A 303 -15.93 -11.66 1.74
CA GLY A 303 -15.42 -12.62 0.75
C GLY A 303 -15.17 -11.99 -0.63
N ALA A 304 -14.61 -12.79 -1.55
CA ALA A 304 -14.04 -12.26 -2.81
C ALA A 304 -15.09 -11.81 -3.84
N TYR A 305 -16.36 -12.20 -3.69
CA TYR A 305 -17.42 -11.94 -4.67
C TYR A 305 -18.40 -10.84 -4.23
N SER A 306 -18.16 -10.22 -3.08
CA SER A 306 -19.00 -9.13 -2.59
C SER A 306 -18.68 -7.81 -3.28
N GLY A 307 -19.69 -6.98 -3.50
CA GLY A 307 -19.49 -5.82 -4.35
C GLY A 307 -20.71 -4.99 -4.68
N ILE A 308 -20.52 -4.04 -5.60
CA ILE A 308 -21.51 -3.10 -6.09
C ILE A 308 -21.54 -3.20 -7.61
N LYS A 309 -22.72 -3.44 -8.17
CA LYS A 309 -22.92 -3.52 -9.62
C LYS A 309 -23.78 -2.38 -10.10
N GLY A 310 -23.39 -1.75 -11.22
CA GLY A 310 -24.19 -0.71 -11.89
C GLY A 310 -24.14 0.68 -11.26
N LYS A 311 -23.39 0.88 -10.16
CA LYS A 311 -23.26 2.18 -9.50
C LYS A 311 -21.91 2.32 -8.78
N GLY A 312 -21.35 3.52 -8.81
CA GLY A 312 -20.06 3.83 -8.18
C GLY A 312 -20.19 4.42 -6.78
N LEU A 313 -19.07 4.87 -6.22
CA LEU A 313 -18.94 5.57 -4.94
C LEU A 313 -18.36 6.98 -5.15
N ARG A 314 -18.92 7.96 -4.44
CA ARG A 314 -18.53 9.38 -4.56
C ARG A 314 -18.17 9.95 -3.20
N LEU A 315 -16.87 10.16 -2.99
CA LEU A 315 -16.28 10.79 -1.82
C LEU A 315 -16.09 12.26 -2.17
N THR A 316 -17.05 13.09 -1.74
CA THR A 316 -17.06 14.52 -2.10
C THR A 316 -17.54 15.41 -0.96
N GLY A 317 -17.26 16.71 -1.05
CA GLY A 317 -17.74 17.70 -0.09
C GLY A 317 -16.91 17.80 1.20
N GLY A 318 -15.62 17.43 1.15
CA GLY A 318 -14.71 17.55 2.30
C GLY A 318 -14.63 16.32 3.19
N VAL A 319 -15.18 15.17 2.76
CA VAL A 319 -15.18 13.93 3.54
C VAL A 319 -13.78 13.35 3.71
N SER A 320 -13.55 12.65 4.82
CA SER A 320 -12.23 12.10 5.15
C SER A 320 -12.27 10.85 6.01
N ASN A 321 -11.13 10.19 6.14
CA ASN A 321 -10.94 8.97 6.93
C ASN A 321 -11.85 7.83 6.43
N ILE A 322 -11.60 7.38 5.19
CA ILE A 322 -12.45 6.41 4.50
C ILE A 322 -11.61 5.23 4.01
N ILE A 323 -12.12 4.03 4.23
CA ILE A 323 -11.54 2.78 3.75
C ILE A 323 -12.56 2.12 2.81
N ILE A 324 -12.16 1.83 1.58
CA ILE A 324 -12.94 1.08 0.58
C ILE A 324 -12.15 -0.18 0.23
N ARG A 325 -12.61 -1.36 0.66
CA ARG A 325 -11.81 -2.57 0.57
C ARG A 325 -12.56 -3.81 0.13
N ASN A 326 -11.86 -4.72 -0.54
CA ASN A 326 -12.36 -6.06 -0.84
C ASN A 326 -13.68 -6.09 -1.64
N LEU A 327 -13.95 -5.08 -2.47
CA LEU A 327 -15.18 -4.99 -3.26
C LEU A 327 -14.92 -5.29 -4.73
N SER A 328 -15.85 -5.98 -5.37
CA SER A 328 -16.03 -5.90 -6.82
C SER A 328 -16.90 -4.69 -7.17
N ILE A 329 -16.41 -3.73 -7.95
CA ILE A 329 -17.18 -2.57 -8.42
C ILE A 329 -17.24 -2.63 -9.95
N THR A 330 -18.39 -3.00 -10.49
CA THR A 330 -18.48 -3.42 -11.91
C THR A 330 -19.74 -2.97 -12.64
N ASP A 331 -19.70 -3.12 -13.97
CA ASP A 331 -20.86 -3.05 -14.87
C ASP A 331 -21.61 -1.70 -14.83
N ILE A 332 -20.85 -0.61 -14.78
CA ILE A 332 -21.40 0.75 -14.75
C ILE A 332 -21.41 1.29 -16.18
N ASN A 333 -22.46 1.00 -16.96
CA ASN A 333 -22.65 1.51 -18.32
C ASN A 333 -21.41 1.34 -19.25
N ASP A 334 -20.88 0.12 -19.31
CA ASP A 334 -19.69 -0.24 -20.11
C ASP A 334 -19.75 0.31 -21.55
N GLY A 335 -18.62 0.87 -22.01
CA GLY A 335 -18.49 1.50 -23.33
C GLY A 335 -19.27 2.81 -23.54
N ILE A 336 -19.85 3.41 -22.49
CA ILE A 336 -20.54 4.71 -22.57
C ILE A 336 -19.85 5.74 -21.66
N ILE A 337 -19.00 6.55 -22.27
CA ILE A 337 -18.27 7.62 -21.59
C ILE A 337 -19.24 8.68 -21.08
N TRP A 338 -18.95 9.17 -19.88
CA TRP A 338 -19.81 10.04 -19.04
C TRP A 338 -21.02 9.35 -18.42
N ALA A 339 -21.31 8.08 -18.69
CA ALA A 339 -22.43 7.38 -18.08
C ALA A 339 -22.11 6.72 -16.73
N GLY A 340 -20.87 6.83 -16.24
CA GLY A 340 -20.53 6.47 -14.86
C GLY A 340 -19.04 6.31 -14.60
N ASP A 341 -18.66 6.53 -13.33
CA ASP A 341 -17.33 6.26 -12.78
C ASP A 341 -17.48 5.30 -11.59
N ALA A 342 -16.45 4.51 -11.28
CA ALA A 342 -16.49 3.58 -10.15
C ALA A 342 -16.18 4.25 -8.80
N ILE A 343 -15.07 4.99 -8.67
CA ILE A 343 -14.78 5.79 -7.46
C ILE A 343 -14.39 7.22 -7.83
N THR A 344 -15.10 8.18 -7.26
CA THR A 344 -14.78 9.62 -7.36
C THR A 344 -14.21 10.15 -6.04
N LEU A 345 -13.06 10.81 -6.10
CA LEU A 345 -12.38 11.51 -5.01
C LEU A 345 -12.34 13.02 -5.30
N ASP A 346 -13.24 13.82 -4.72
CA ASP A 346 -13.29 15.24 -5.03
C ASP A 346 -13.43 16.09 -3.77
N ASN A 347 -12.35 16.80 -3.40
CA ASN A 347 -12.22 17.45 -2.10
C ASN A 347 -12.33 16.44 -0.95
N THR A 348 -11.37 15.52 -0.89
CA THR A 348 -11.27 14.46 0.13
C THR A 348 -9.83 14.27 0.62
N LYS A 349 -9.67 13.68 1.80
CA LYS A 349 -8.37 13.36 2.39
C LYS A 349 -8.41 12.08 3.22
N GLN A 350 -7.26 11.43 3.38
CA GLN A 350 -7.12 10.24 4.24
C GLN A 350 -8.04 9.11 3.77
N VAL A 351 -7.73 8.57 2.59
CA VAL A 351 -8.52 7.55 1.92
C VAL A 351 -7.64 6.34 1.60
N TRP A 352 -8.16 5.14 1.84
CA TRP A 352 -7.51 3.90 1.47
C TRP A 352 -8.44 3.04 0.61
N ILE A 353 -8.01 2.76 -0.62
CA ILE A 353 -8.72 1.94 -1.60
C ILE A 353 -7.91 0.68 -1.83
N ASP A 354 -8.37 -0.47 -1.34
CA ASP A 354 -7.51 -1.65 -1.30
C ASP A 354 -8.17 -3.02 -1.50
N HIS A 355 -7.49 -3.91 -2.22
CA HIS A 355 -8.02 -5.24 -2.60
C HIS A 355 -9.36 -5.18 -3.34
N ASN A 356 -9.63 -4.15 -4.15
CA ASN A 356 -10.86 -4.07 -4.94
C ASN A 356 -10.63 -4.60 -6.36
N TYR A 357 -11.71 -5.06 -7.01
CA TYR A 357 -11.74 -5.42 -8.42
C TYR A 357 -12.63 -4.43 -9.18
N PHE A 358 -12.10 -3.86 -10.27
CA PHE A 358 -12.81 -2.89 -11.12
C PHE A 358 -12.90 -3.42 -12.55
N ALA A 359 -14.10 -3.43 -13.12
CA ALA A 359 -14.30 -3.90 -14.50
C ALA A 359 -15.56 -3.31 -15.15
N ARG A 360 -15.54 -3.17 -16.48
CA ARG A 360 -16.71 -2.79 -17.30
C ARG A 360 -17.36 -1.48 -16.83
N ILE A 361 -16.56 -0.43 -16.72
CA ILE A 361 -16.95 0.91 -16.26
C ILE A 361 -17.01 1.84 -17.47
N GLY A 362 -18.06 2.64 -17.62
CA GLY A 362 -18.25 3.49 -18.79
C GLY A 362 -17.17 4.58 -18.95
N ARG A 363 -16.62 5.07 -17.84
CA ARG A 363 -15.48 6.00 -17.84
C ARG A 363 -14.47 5.62 -16.74
N GLN A 364 -14.20 6.48 -15.77
CA GLN A 364 -13.04 6.30 -14.87
C GLN A 364 -13.30 5.18 -13.85
N MET A 365 -12.35 4.27 -13.70
CA MET A 365 -12.37 3.35 -12.55
C MET A 365 -12.07 4.13 -11.26
N ILE A 366 -11.08 5.02 -11.29
CA ILE A 366 -10.86 5.99 -10.21
C ILE A 366 -10.62 7.37 -10.81
N VAL A 367 -11.33 8.38 -10.30
CA VAL A 367 -11.13 9.77 -10.70
C VAL A 367 -10.95 10.64 -9.47
N SER A 368 -9.94 11.50 -9.47
CA SER A 368 -9.97 12.67 -8.61
C SER A 368 -10.52 13.88 -9.38
N GLY A 369 -11.41 14.60 -8.72
CA GLY A 369 -11.97 15.84 -9.24
C GLY A 369 -10.94 16.95 -9.26
N TYR A 370 -11.41 18.20 -9.30
CA TYR A 370 -10.50 19.34 -9.25
C TYR A 370 -10.16 19.78 -7.84
N GLY A 371 -10.94 19.38 -6.82
CA GLY A 371 -10.62 19.63 -5.42
C GLY A 371 -9.47 18.76 -4.90
N THR A 372 -9.15 18.91 -3.62
CA THR A 372 -8.03 18.17 -3.01
C THR A 372 -8.23 16.65 -3.00
N ALA A 373 -7.15 15.90 -3.24
CA ALA A 373 -7.08 14.45 -3.05
C ALA A 373 -5.77 14.08 -2.35
N SER A 374 -5.72 14.28 -1.02
CA SER A 374 -4.48 14.17 -0.23
C SER A 374 -4.49 12.99 0.74
N LYS A 375 -3.31 12.46 1.09
CA LYS A 375 -3.18 11.29 1.97
C LYS A 375 -3.97 10.09 1.47
N VAL A 376 -3.76 9.70 0.21
CA VAL A 376 -4.48 8.60 -0.42
C VAL A 376 -3.53 7.42 -0.65
N THR A 377 -3.97 6.21 -0.34
CA THR A 377 -3.31 4.97 -0.77
C THR A 377 -4.28 4.14 -1.59
N ILE A 378 -3.83 3.72 -2.76
CA ILE A 378 -4.54 2.80 -3.65
C ILE A 378 -3.64 1.58 -3.78
N SER A 379 -4.02 0.47 -3.12
CA SER A 379 -3.15 -0.70 -3.02
C SER A 379 -3.81 -2.03 -3.28
N ASN A 380 -3.07 -3.00 -3.81
CA ASN A 380 -3.55 -4.38 -3.98
C ASN A 380 -4.83 -4.49 -4.83
N ASN A 381 -5.19 -3.49 -5.63
CA ASN A 381 -6.39 -3.53 -6.45
C ASN A 381 -6.11 -4.22 -7.78
N TYR A 382 -7.16 -4.80 -8.35
CA TYR A 382 -7.15 -5.34 -9.70
C TYR A 382 -8.03 -4.45 -10.60
N PHE A 383 -7.38 -3.70 -11.49
CA PHE A 383 -8.02 -2.94 -12.56
C PHE A 383 -8.07 -3.80 -13.82
N ASP A 384 -9.22 -4.41 -14.09
CA ASP A 384 -9.46 -5.24 -15.26
C ASP A 384 -10.08 -4.41 -16.38
N GLY A 385 -9.23 -4.05 -17.34
CA GLY A 385 -9.60 -3.28 -18.52
C GLY A 385 -10.26 -4.11 -19.62
N THR A 386 -10.57 -5.39 -19.40
CA THR A 386 -11.27 -6.21 -20.39
C THR A 386 -12.68 -5.67 -20.61
N THR A 387 -12.97 -5.29 -21.84
CA THR A 387 -14.25 -4.69 -22.25
C THR A 387 -14.56 -5.03 -23.70
N ASP A 388 -15.85 -5.05 -24.04
CA ASP A 388 -16.30 -5.14 -25.41
C ASP A 388 -15.96 -3.86 -26.22
N TYR A 389 -15.76 -2.73 -25.53
CA TYR A 389 -15.70 -1.38 -26.08
C TYR A 389 -14.33 -0.75 -25.79
N GLY A 390 -13.45 -0.67 -26.79
CA GLY A 390 -12.10 -0.12 -26.63
C GLY A 390 -11.94 1.25 -27.29
N HIS A 391 -11.16 2.14 -26.68
CA HIS A 391 -10.83 3.43 -27.29
C HIS A 391 -10.15 3.26 -28.65
N TYR A 392 -9.28 2.26 -28.78
CA TYR A 392 -8.62 1.88 -30.04
C TYR A 392 -9.31 0.71 -30.75
N CYS A 393 -10.56 0.39 -30.38
CA CYS A 393 -11.27 -0.80 -30.85
C CYS A 393 -10.52 -2.12 -30.59
N ASN A 394 -9.72 -2.17 -29.52
CA ASN A 394 -8.86 -3.31 -29.18
C ASN A 394 -9.34 -4.07 -27.94
N GLN A 395 -10.58 -3.83 -27.49
CA GLN A 395 -11.18 -4.48 -26.31
C GLN A 395 -10.41 -4.22 -25.01
N LYS A 396 -9.74 -3.05 -24.92
CA LYS A 396 -8.96 -2.60 -23.76
C LYS A 396 -9.43 -1.25 -23.26
N HIS A 397 -9.71 -1.14 -21.97
CA HIS A 397 -10.26 0.05 -21.33
C HIS A 397 -9.25 1.19 -21.23
N TYR A 398 -9.61 2.39 -21.71
CA TYR A 398 -8.72 3.56 -21.70
C TYR A 398 -8.84 4.40 -20.42
N TRP A 399 -10.01 4.36 -19.79
CA TRP A 399 -10.40 5.30 -18.74
C TRP A 399 -10.14 4.69 -17.36
N VAL A 400 -8.88 4.38 -17.05
CA VAL A 400 -8.55 3.69 -15.80
C VAL A 400 -8.52 4.67 -14.62
N MET A 401 -7.52 5.55 -14.58
CA MET A 401 -7.29 6.43 -13.45
C MET A 401 -6.95 7.86 -13.86
N LEU A 402 -7.82 8.80 -13.53
CA LEU A 402 -7.64 10.22 -13.83
C LEU A 402 -7.46 11.03 -12.54
N LEU A 403 -6.21 11.33 -12.19
CA LEU A 403 -5.83 11.96 -10.93
C LEU A 403 -5.49 13.44 -11.13
N LEU A 404 -6.49 14.30 -11.01
CA LEU A 404 -6.42 15.73 -11.31
C LEU A 404 -6.47 16.62 -10.07
N GLY A 405 -6.62 16.05 -8.88
CA GLY A 405 -6.85 16.81 -7.65
C GLY A 405 -5.72 17.76 -7.28
N ASP A 406 -6.09 18.88 -6.66
CA ASP A 406 -5.14 19.85 -6.12
C ASP A 406 -4.41 19.29 -4.89
N ASN A 407 -3.14 19.68 -4.70
CA ASN A 407 -2.33 19.29 -3.53
C ASN A 407 -2.35 17.77 -3.27
N GLN A 408 -2.30 16.97 -4.33
CA GLN A 408 -2.45 15.53 -4.24
C GLN A 408 -1.23 14.85 -3.63
N SER A 409 -1.47 13.81 -2.85
CA SER A 409 -0.44 12.98 -2.23
C SER A 409 -0.93 11.54 -2.19
N ILE A 410 -0.44 10.75 -3.16
CA ILE A 410 -1.03 9.46 -3.51
C ILE A 410 0.06 8.37 -3.56
N THR A 411 -0.18 7.26 -2.88
CA THR A 411 0.60 6.02 -3.05
C THR A 411 -0.20 5.07 -3.93
N LEU A 412 0.37 4.65 -5.06
CA LEU A 412 -0.12 3.54 -5.89
C LEU A 412 0.79 2.34 -5.65
N ALA A 413 0.35 1.38 -4.84
CA ALA A 413 1.20 0.29 -4.40
C ALA A 413 0.62 -1.09 -4.74
N SER A 414 1.38 -1.96 -5.38
CA SER A 414 0.97 -3.36 -5.60
C SER A 414 -0.38 -3.50 -6.29
N ASN A 415 -0.71 -2.66 -7.27
CA ASN A 415 -1.93 -2.84 -8.07
C ASN A 415 -1.61 -3.62 -9.34
N GLN A 416 -2.59 -4.35 -9.87
CA GLN A 416 -2.55 -4.92 -11.21
C GLN A 416 -3.38 -4.09 -12.18
N PHE A 417 -2.76 -3.71 -13.29
CA PHE A 417 -3.38 -3.04 -14.43
C PHE A 417 -3.34 -3.99 -15.62
N HIS A 418 -4.48 -4.62 -15.91
CA HIS A 418 -4.61 -5.64 -16.94
C HIS A 418 -5.46 -5.12 -18.10
N ASN A 419 -5.05 -5.41 -19.35
CA ASN A 419 -5.86 -5.11 -20.53
C ASN A 419 -6.34 -3.64 -20.61
N THR A 420 -5.50 -2.71 -20.18
CA THR A 420 -5.76 -1.27 -20.23
C THR A 420 -5.13 -0.66 -21.48
N SER A 421 -5.63 0.51 -21.90
CA SER A 421 -5.12 1.22 -23.09
C SER A 421 -4.72 2.69 -22.84
N GLY A 422 -4.83 3.15 -21.59
CA GLY A 422 -4.60 4.55 -21.26
C GLY A 422 -4.76 4.84 -19.78
N ARG A 423 -4.31 6.04 -19.37
CA ARG A 423 -4.55 6.63 -18.05
C ARG A 423 -4.29 5.68 -16.89
N SER A 424 -3.17 4.97 -16.91
CA SER A 424 -2.84 3.97 -15.89
C SER A 424 -1.56 4.33 -15.12
N PRO A 425 -1.50 5.48 -14.41
CA PRO A 425 -2.50 6.54 -14.27
C PRO A 425 -2.28 7.75 -15.21
N LYS A 426 -3.26 8.65 -15.35
CA LYS A 426 -3.02 10.05 -15.77
C LYS A 426 -2.99 10.96 -14.55
N VAL A 427 -1.90 11.69 -14.31
CA VAL A 427 -1.67 12.52 -13.13
C VAL A 427 -1.43 13.99 -13.47
N GLY A 428 -2.12 14.88 -12.75
CA GLY A 428 -2.04 16.34 -12.85
C GLY A 428 -2.89 16.94 -13.97
N LYS A 429 -3.38 18.17 -13.76
CA LYS A 429 -4.18 18.89 -14.77
C LYS A 429 -3.28 19.46 -15.89
N PRO A 430 -3.80 19.56 -17.13
CA PRO A 430 -3.18 20.39 -18.17
C PRO A 430 -3.31 21.88 -17.79
N GLY A 431 -2.26 22.68 -18.01
CA GLY A 431 -2.32 24.13 -17.78
C GLY A 431 -1.96 24.61 -16.36
N ASP A 432 -1.92 25.93 -16.24
CA ASP A 432 -1.28 26.82 -15.27
C ASP A 432 -1.50 26.56 -13.76
N GLY A 433 -0.44 26.05 -13.13
CA GLY A 433 0.20 26.81 -12.05
C GLY A 433 -0.11 26.48 -10.60
N ASN A 434 -1.07 25.61 -10.26
CA ASN A 434 -1.35 25.28 -8.84
C ASN A 434 -1.80 23.83 -8.57
N ASN A 435 -1.35 22.87 -9.38
CA ASN A 435 -1.67 21.44 -9.23
C ASN A 435 -0.55 20.62 -8.60
N GLY A 436 0.24 21.26 -7.72
CA GLY A 436 1.38 20.64 -7.04
C GLY A 436 0.97 19.35 -6.33
N GLY A 437 1.85 18.36 -6.31
CA GLY A 437 1.57 17.12 -5.62
C GLY A 437 2.65 16.08 -5.80
N VAL A 438 2.39 14.92 -5.20
CA VAL A 438 3.31 13.79 -5.23
C VAL A 438 2.54 12.49 -5.47
N VAL A 439 3.11 11.64 -6.33
CA VAL A 439 2.65 10.28 -6.56
C VAL A 439 3.83 9.33 -6.36
N HIS A 440 3.64 8.31 -5.52
CA HIS A 440 4.58 7.21 -5.36
C HIS A 440 3.99 5.95 -5.97
N MET A 441 4.56 5.50 -7.09
CA MET A 441 4.17 4.27 -7.78
C MET A 441 5.18 3.17 -7.47
N VAL A 442 4.73 2.11 -6.80
CA VAL A 442 5.63 1.09 -6.27
C VAL A 442 5.02 -0.31 -6.37
N ASN A 443 5.79 -1.28 -6.82
CA ASN A 443 5.38 -2.69 -6.89
C ASN A 443 4.14 -2.97 -7.77
N ASN A 444 3.76 -2.08 -8.68
CA ASN A 444 2.59 -2.29 -9.54
C ASN A 444 2.94 -3.23 -10.71
N TYR A 445 1.98 -4.07 -11.07
CA TYR A 445 2.07 -5.00 -12.19
C TYR A 445 1.21 -4.49 -13.35
N TYR A 446 1.78 -4.47 -14.54
CA TYR A 446 1.13 -4.07 -15.77
C TYR A 446 1.24 -5.22 -16.76
N ASP A 447 0.11 -5.74 -17.23
CA ASP A 447 0.10 -6.91 -18.11
C ASP A 447 -0.94 -6.80 -19.23
N SER A 448 -0.53 -7.19 -20.43
CA SER A 448 -1.36 -7.12 -21.63
C SER A 448 -1.92 -5.72 -21.93
N ASN A 449 -1.18 -4.66 -21.57
CA ASN A 449 -1.62 -3.29 -21.81
C ASN A 449 -1.27 -2.80 -23.22
N PHE A 450 -1.88 -1.70 -23.64
CA PHE A 450 -1.68 -1.06 -24.94
C PHE A 450 -1.49 0.45 -24.77
N HIS A 451 -0.73 1.08 -25.66
CA HIS A 451 -0.51 2.52 -25.69
C HIS A 451 0.06 3.08 -24.37
N TYR A 452 -0.59 4.02 -23.67
CA TYR A 452 0.05 4.75 -22.57
C TYR A 452 -0.30 4.22 -21.18
N GLY A 453 0.74 3.96 -20.37
CA GLY A 453 0.63 3.74 -18.93
C GLY A 453 0.48 5.05 -18.16
N LEU A 454 1.58 5.52 -17.56
CA LEU A 454 1.67 6.80 -16.88
C LEU A 454 1.68 7.97 -17.88
N THR A 455 0.76 8.91 -17.69
CA THR A 455 0.81 10.25 -18.29
C THR A 455 0.86 11.29 -17.19
N THR A 456 1.93 12.07 -17.10
CA THR A 456 2.13 13.02 -16.00
C THR A 456 2.24 14.47 -16.46
N SER A 457 1.75 15.39 -15.65
CA SER A 457 1.95 16.84 -15.82
C SER A 457 3.28 17.30 -15.21
N PRO A 458 3.82 18.45 -15.63
CA PRO A 458 5.08 19.01 -15.12
C PRO A 458 5.00 19.54 -13.68
N TYR A 459 3.85 19.44 -13.01
CA TYR A 459 3.62 19.97 -11.66
C TYR A 459 3.50 18.88 -10.58
N VAL A 460 3.49 17.61 -10.97
CA VAL A 460 3.34 16.47 -10.05
C VAL A 460 4.65 15.71 -9.99
N TYR A 461 5.23 15.63 -8.80
CA TYR A 461 6.44 14.85 -8.53
C TYR A 461 6.09 13.37 -8.44
N THR A 462 6.69 12.56 -9.31
CA THR A 462 6.41 11.13 -9.38
C THR A 462 7.67 10.33 -9.08
N VAL A 463 7.58 9.44 -8.09
CA VAL A 463 8.62 8.46 -7.76
C VAL A 463 8.10 7.09 -8.16
N MET A 464 8.85 6.38 -9.01
CA MET A 464 8.52 5.04 -9.48
C MET A 464 9.64 4.07 -9.14
N GLU A 465 9.36 3.00 -8.43
CA GLU A 465 10.36 1.97 -8.09
C GLU A 465 9.74 0.60 -7.96
N GLY A 466 10.45 -0.44 -8.41
CA GLY A 466 9.97 -1.82 -8.32
C GLY A 466 8.67 -2.09 -9.08
N ASN A 467 8.30 -1.32 -10.10
CA ASN A 467 7.14 -1.65 -10.94
C ASN A 467 7.56 -2.64 -12.04
N TYR A 468 6.65 -3.54 -12.43
CA TYR A 468 6.87 -4.54 -13.46
C TYR A 468 5.92 -4.33 -14.64
N TYR A 469 6.50 -4.12 -15.82
CA TYR A 469 5.77 -3.97 -17.07
C TYR A 469 6.01 -5.21 -17.94
N ASP A 470 4.99 -6.07 -18.03
CA ASP A 470 4.92 -7.14 -19.03
C ASP A 470 4.46 -6.52 -20.34
N SER A 471 5.40 -5.88 -21.02
CA SER A 471 5.11 -5.14 -22.24
C SER A 471 4.81 -6.12 -23.36
N GLY A 472 3.51 -6.31 -23.63
CA GLY A 472 3.04 -6.74 -24.93
C GLY A 472 3.36 -5.69 -26.01
N ASP A 473 2.98 -5.97 -27.26
CA ASP A 473 3.23 -5.06 -28.37
C ASP A 473 2.55 -3.69 -28.17
N HIS A 474 3.23 -2.60 -28.55
CA HIS A 474 2.72 -1.22 -28.57
C HIS A 474 2.30 -0.63 -27.21
N PHE A 475 2.92 -1.06 -26.11
CA PHE A 475 2.76 -0.43 -24.81
C PHE A 475 3.97 0.45 -24.44
N TYR A 476 3.67 1.65 -23.97
CA TYR A 476 4.59 2.69 -23.53
C TYR A 476 4.28 2.99 -22.04
N PRO A 477 5.04 2.40 -21.09
CA PRO A 477 4.80 2.55 -19.66
C PRO A 477 4.74 3.99 -19.17
N VAL A 478 5.50 4.89 -19.81
CA VAL A 478 5.53 6.32 -19.55
C VAL A 478 5.36 7.03 -20.88
N SER A 479 4.34 7.87 -21.02
CA SER A 479 4.13 8.65 -22.26
C SER A 479 5.04 9.88 -22.29
N ASP A 480 5.70 10.14 -23.43
CA ASP A 480 6.66 11.25 -23.64
C ASP A 480 6.18 12.58 -23.07
N GLY A 481 6.99 13.05 -22.13
CA GLY A 481 7.04 14.41 -21.66
C GLY A 481 8.29 14.47 -20.82
N SER A 482 9.28 15.24 -21.27
CA SER A 482 10.52 15.55 -20.55
C SER A 482 10.22 16.23 -19.21
N VAL A 483 9.68 15.48 -18.26
CA VAL A 483 9.21 16.01 -16.99
C VAL A 483 10.37 16.00 -16.02
N ASN A 484 10.81 17.20 -15.65
CA ASN A 484 11.75 17.40 -14.55
C ASN A 484 11.20 16.91 -13.18
N THR A 485 10.01 16.32 -13.17
CA THR A 485 9.27 15.82 -12.02
C THR A 485 9.21 14.29 -11.92
N LEU A 486 9.89 13.54 -12.79
CA LEU A 486 9.91 12.07 -12.75
C LEU A 486 11.23 11.50 -12.21
N PHE A 487 11.12 10.57 -11.25
CA PHE A 487 12.21 9.74 -10.76
C PHE A 487 11.81 8.28 -10.90
N ALA A 488 12.30 7.61 -11.94
CA ALA A 488 11.93 6.25 -12.30
C ALA A 488 13.18 5.47 -12.74
N PRO A 489 14.00 4.97 -11.80
CA PRO A 489 15.18 4.17 -12.14
C PRO A 489 14.80 2.87 -12.87
N LEU A 490 15.67 2.49 -13.80
CA LEU A 490 15.75 1.17 -14.45
C LEU A 490 17.05 0.49 -14.02
N ASP A 491 17.22 -0.79 -14.34
CA ASP A 491 18.49 -1.51 -14.13
C ASP A 491 19.69 -0.76 -14.72
N SER A 492 19.51 -0.15 -15.90
CA SER A 492 20.55 0.64 -16.57
C SER A 492 20.94 1.94 -15.85
N THR A 493 20.08 2.44 -14.94
CA THR A 493 20.27 3.73 -14.24
C THR A 493 20.31 3.59 -12.71
N ILE A 494 20.16 2.36 -12.18
CA ILE A 494 20.00 2.12 -10.73
C ILE A 494 21.22 2.55 -9.92
N ASN A 495 22.43 2.37 -10.44
CA ASN A 495 23.67 2.79 -9.77
C ASN A 495 23.71 4.31 -9.54
N THR A 496 23.26 5.08 -10.54
CA THR A 496 23.15 6.54 -10.44
C THR A 496 22.04 6.95 -9.45
N ALA A 497 20.94 6.20 -9.41
CA ALA A 497 19.81 6.46 -8.53
C ALA A 497 20.10 6.15 -7.05
N ASN A 498 20.83 5.06 -6.76
CA ASN A 498 21.03 4.55 -5.40
C ASN A 498 21.71 5.54 -4.47
N SER A 499 22.66 6.34 -4.97
CA SER A 499 23.30 7.38 -4.14
C SER A 499 22.28 8.42 -3.66
N ALA A 500 21.34 8.82 -4.52
CA ALA A 500 20.29 9.77 -4.16
C ALA A 500 19.25 9.13 -3.24
N CYS A 501 18.86 7.87 -3.49
CA CYS A 501 17.91 7.15 -2.64
C CYS A 501 18.48 6.88 -1.25
N SER A 502 19.72 6.42 -1.13
CA SER A 502 20.35 6.18 0.18
C SER A 502 20.47 7.47 0.99
N SER A 503 20.82 8.59 0.35
CA SER A 503 20.92 9.90 1.00
C SER A 503 19.56 10.48 1.43
N VAL A 504 18.54 10.35 0.59
CA VAL A 504 17.22 10.97 0.84
C VAL A 504 16.28 10.00 1.54
N LEU A 505 16.09 8.80 1.02
CA LEU A 505 15.15 7.80 1.52
C LEU A 505 15.75 6.92 2.62
N GLY A 506 17.08 6.91 2.81
CA GLY A 506 17.73 6.06 3.82
C GLY A 506 17.78 4.59 3.42
N ARG A 507 17.52 4.29 2.15
CA ARG A 507 17.59 2.96 1.54
C ARG A 507 17.92 3.10 0.05
N GLU A 508 18.45 2.02 -0.54
CA GLU A 508 18.54 1.94 -1.99
C GLU A 508 17.15 1.90 -2.64
N CYS A 509 17.08 2.32 -3.89
CA CYS A 509 15.86 2.20 -4.68
C CYS A 509 15.78 0.81 -5.32
N GLN A 510 14.57 0.44 -5.76
CA GLN A 510 14.40 -0.73 -6.64
C GLN A 510 14.18 -0.27 -8.07
N PRO A 511 14.84 -0.90 -9.06
CA PRO A 511 14.61 -0.58 -10.45
C PRO A 511 13.19 -0.98 -10.87
N ASN A 512 12.65 -0.27 -11.85
CA ASN A 512 11.48 -0.73 -12.59
C ASN A 512 11.95 -1.66 -13.73
N TYR A 513 11.08 -2.56 -14.18
CA TYR A 513 11.35 -3.45 -15.31
C TYR A 513 10.43 -3.16 -16.48
N ASP A 514 11.01 -2.88 -17.64
CA ASP A 514 10.33 -2.82 -18.93
C ASP A 514 11.28 -3.33 -20.02
N ALA A 515 10.79 -4.24 -20.88
CA ALA A 515 11.57 -4.84 -21.96
C ALA A 515 11.60 -3.98 -23.24
N ASN A 516 10.63 -3.08 -23.44
CA ASN A 516 10.32 -2.55 -24.78
C ASN A 516 10.54 -1.02 -24.97
N SER A 517 10.47 -0.21 -23.91
CA SER A 517 10.52 1.27 -23.99
C SER A 517 11.38 1.93 -22.88
N PRO A 518 12.68 1.59 -22.75
CA PRO A 518 13.53 2.10 -21.66
C PRO A 518 13.86 3.59 -21.74
N LYS A 519 13.55 4.27 -22.86
CA LYS A 519 13.91 5.68 -23.12
C LYS A 519 13.04 6.67 -22.35
N ASP A 520 11.83 6.27 -21.95
CA ASP A 520 10.85 7.16 -21.34
C ASP A 520 10.97 7.21 -19.80
N PHE A 521 11.81 6.34 -19.23
CA PHE A 521 12.15 6.32 -17.82
C PHE A 521 13.30 7.29 -17.54
N THR A 522 13.10 8.23 -16.62
CA THR A 522 14.11 9.25 -16.29
C THR A 522 14.42 9.29 -14.79
N VAL A 523 15.69 9.51 -14.46
CA VAL A 523 16.15 9.68 -13.08
C VAL A 523 16.46 11.15 -12.84
N LYS A 524 15.44 11.95 -12.50
CA LYS A 524 15.63 13.35 -12.11
C LYS A 524 15.80 13.45 -10.59
N THR A 525 17.03 13.45 -10.10
CA THR A 525 17.33 13.52 -8.65
C THR A 525 16.78 14.76 -7.96
N SER A 526 16.50 15.84 -8.73
CA SER A 526 15.76 17.01 -8.25
C SER A 526 14.40 16.66 -7.66
N VAL A 527 13.74 15.59 -8.12
CA VAL A 527 12.49 15.08 -7.54
C VAL A 527 12.70 14.67 -6.08
N LEU A 528 13.73 13.85 -5.79
CA LEU A 528 14.03 13.45 -4.42
C LEU A 528 14.43 14.64 -3.54
N SER A 529 15.08 15.65 -4.10
CA SER A 529 15.34 16.92 -3.39
C SER A 529 14.05 17.64 -3.00
N GLN A 530 13.01 17.58 -3.83
CA GLN A 530 11.69 18.14 -3.53
C GLN A 530 10.94 17.29 -2.48
N ILE A 531 11.02 15.96 -2.59
CA ILE A 531 10.52 15.04 -1.56
C ILE A 531 11.17 15.33 -0.20
N LYS A 532 12.50 15.54 -0.15
CA LYS A 532 13.23 15.83 1.09
C LYS A 532 12.77 17.11 1.79
N GLN A 533 12.32 18.11 1.02
CA GLN A 533 11.83 19.39 1.58
C GLN A 533 10.48 19.25 2.27
N ASN A 534 9.71 18.20 1.97
CA ASN A 534 8.42 17.95 2.59
C ASN A 534 8.49 16.68 3.46
N SER A 535 8.57 16.86 4.79
CA SER A 535 8.70 15.74 5.73
C SER A 535 7.55 14.74 5.66
N ASN A 536 6.32 15.17 5.34
CA ASN A 536 5.19 14.26 5.15
C ASN A 536 5.37 13.39 3.92
N TRP A 537 5.86 13.96 2.81
CA TRP A 537 6.15 13.20 1.59
C TRP A 537 7.29 12.22 1.80
N LEU A 538 8.36 12.69 2.43
CA LEU A 538 9.51 11.87 2.74
C LEU A 538 9.13 10.66 3.62
N ASN A 539 8.41 10.89 4.71
CA ASN A 539 8.02 9.83 5.62
C ASN A 539 7.07 8.83 4.97
N ALA A 540 6.12 9.29 4.16
CA ALA A 540 5.22 8.41 3.41
C ALA A 540 6.00 7.50 2.46
N ILE A 541 6.89 8.04 1.63
CA ILE A 541 7.67 7.25 0.66
C ILE A 541 8.63 6.27 1.38
N ARG A 542 9.24 6.69 2.49
CA ARG A 542 10.10 5.84 3.32
C ARG A 542 9.36 4.67 3.95
N SER A 543 8.08 4.86 4.30
CA SER A 543 7.27 3.82 4.95
C SER A 543 6.93 2.65 4.01
N VAL A 544 7.03 2.86 2.69
CA VAL A 544 6.74 1.82 1.71
C VAL A 544 8.02 1.05 1.36
N LYS A 545 7.92 -0.28 1.39
CA LYS A 545 9.00 -1.20 1.01
C LYS A 545 8.82 -1.61 -0.46
N PRO A 546 9.68 -1.14 -1.37
CA PRO A 546 9.70 -1.63 -2.74
C PRO A 546 10.23 -3.06 -2.77
N LEU A 547 9.72 -3.83 -3.72
CA LEU A 547 10.16 -5.17 -4.03
C LEU A 547 11.13 -5.13 -5.21
N ASP A 548 11.96 -6.15 -5.29
CA ASP A 548 12.57 -6.52 -6.57
C ASP A 548 11.45 -6.76 -7.58
N TYR A 549 11.55 -6.15 -8.76
CA TYR A 549 10.50 -6.22 -9.78
C TYR A 549 10.15 -7.67 -10.16
N SER A 550 11.10 -8.61 -10.07
CA SER A 550 10.88 -10.02 -10.41
C SER A 550 9.86 -10.71 -9.50
N LYS A 551 9.59 -10.14 -8.32
CA LYS A 551 8.61 -10.66 -7.36
C LYS A 551 7.21 -10.09 -7.57
N VAL A 552 7.09 -9.03 -8.36
CA VAL A 552 5.87 -8.22 -8.45
C VAL A 552 4.72 -8.99 -9.08
N SER A 553 4.96 -9.69 -10.19
CA SER A 553 3.95 -10.45 -10.92
C SER A 553 3.38 -11.65 -10.14
N SER A 554 4.07 -12.09 -9.08
CA SER A 554 3.62 -13.17 -8.21
C SER A 554 2.74 -12.72 -7.04
N GLN A 555 2.50 -11.42 -6.90
CA GLN A 555 1.62 -10.88 -5.86
C GLN A 555 0.14 -11.24 -6.12
N SER A 556 -0.66 -11.18 -5.06
CA SER A 556 -2.11 -11.35 -5.15
C SER A 556 -2.79 -9.99 -5.20
N PHE A 557 -3.63 -9.79 -6.22
CA PHE A 557 -4.34 -8.55 -6.49
C PHE A 557 -5.86 -8.77 -6.40
N GLY A 558 -6.59 -7.72 -6.03
CA GLY A 558 -8.05 -7.73 -5.96
C GLY A 558 -8.62 -8.44 -4.72
N PRO A 559 -9.93 -8.73 -4.72
CA PRO A 559 -10.63 -9.25 -3.55
C PRO A 559 -10.13 -10.63 -3.10
N LYS A 560 -10.16 -10.84 -1.78
CA LYS A 560 -9.77 -12.07 -1.09
C LYS A 560 -10.97 -12.67 -0.35
N ASN A 561 -10.96 -14.01 -0.26
CA ASN A 561 -11.97 -14.75 0.51
C ASN A 561 -11.88 -14.45 2.01
N ASN A 562 -10.66 -14.23 2.52
CA ASN A 562 -10.41 -13.91 3.92
C ASN A 562 -9.54 -12.65 3.98
N ILE A 563 -10.14 -11.52 4.31
CA ILE A 563 -9.44 -10.26 4.58
C ILE A 563 -9.75 -9.80 6.01
N SER A 564 -8.76 -9.22 6.69
CA SER A 564 -8.95 -8.63 8.02
C SER A 564 -9.73 -7.31 7.94
N PHE A 565 -10.43 -6.98 9.04
CA PHE A 565 -11.25 -5.77 9.16
C PHE A 565 -10.44 -4.53 9.50
#